data_AF-A0A1Y6IWB5-F1
#
_entry.id   AF-A0A1Y6IWB5-F1
#
_cell.length_a   1.000
_cell.length_b   1.000
_cell.length_c   1.000
_cell.angle_alpha   90.00
_cell.angle_beta   90.00
_cell.angle_gamma   90.00
#
_symmetry.space_group_name_H-M   'P 1'
#
loop_
_entity.id
_entity.type
_entity.pdbx_description
1 polymer ?
#
loop_
_entity_poly.entity_id
_entity_poly.type
_entity_poly.pdbx_seq_one_letter_code
_entity_poly.pdbx_strand_id
1 'polypeptide(L)'
;MIVSTARIQFWHEKEQWLYYAPFFQSERWDLRAHKGFKKYLNKSIKVHKDIKPNYESLISFENSLNNMILDKREICEVIRLTTCGASHKQLFILYLAQKKLTQLLARRNMSVAFIITEQAMEVSFYQSLGKDIFLLVGQCDLKDTGNITYKGISIIKKLDIQFSKLTYSDYKKKCFSQKDSEAIS
;
A
#
# COMPACT_ATOMS: atom_id res chain seq x y z
N MET A 1 -24.91 5.31 -11.49
CA MET A 1 -23.61 5.92 -11.82
C MET A 1 -22.54 5.27 -10.95
N ILE A 2 -21.49 4.72 -11.56
CA ILE A 2 -20.34 4.17 -10.84
C ILE A 2 -19.41 5.34 -10.50
N VAL A 3 -19.14 5.55 -9.21
CA VAL A 3 -18.32 6.67 -8.71
C VAL A 3 -16.90 6.24 -8.34
N SER A 4 -16.66 4.94 -8.17
CA SER A 4 -15.33 4.38 -7.92
C SER A 4 -15.27 2.90 -8.28
N THR A 5 -14.10 2.43 -8.72
CA THR A 5 -13.83 1.02 -8.99
C THR A 5 -12.48 0.61 -8.40
N ALA A 6 -12.42 -0.61 -7.85
CA ALA A 6 -11.20 -1.22 -7.38
C ALA A 6 -11.02 -2.61 -8.00
N ARG A 7 -9.82 -2.93 -8.49
CA ARG A 7 -9.46 -4.31 -8.89
C ARG A 7 -8.65 -4.95 -7.77
N ILE A 8 -9.16 -6.08 -7.27
CA ILE A 8 -8.53 -6.89 -6.23
C ILE A 8 -8.14 -8.22 -6.85
N GLN A 9 -6.88 -8.63 -6.66
CA GLN A 9 -6.42 -9.95 -7.05
C GLN A 9 -5.99 -10.72 -5.82
N PHE A 10 -6.44 -11.97 -5.72
CA PHE A 10 -6.07 -12.82 -4.60
C PHE A 10 -4.79 -13.59 -4.92
N TRP A 11 -4.19 -14.21 -3.91
CA TRP A 11 -2.91 -14.90 -4.10
C TRP A 11 -2.93 -16.03 -5.13
N HIS A 12 -4.06 -16.73 -5.31
CA HIS A 12 -4.15 -17.78 -6.33
C HIS A 12 -3.99 -17.24 -7.76
N GLU A 13 -4.09 -15.92 -7.94
CA GLU A 13 -3.89 -15.19 -9.20
C GLU A 13 -2.55 -14.43 -9.19
N LYS A 14 -1.61 -14.78 -8.31
CA LYS A 14 -0.36 -14.03 -8.10
C LYS A 14 0.42 -13.77 -9.39
N GLU A 15 0.41 -14.72 -10.34
CA GLU A 15 1.12 -14.56 -11.62
C GLU A 15 0.59 -13.39 -12.46
N GLN A 16 -0.59 -12.85 -12.13
CA GLN A 16 -1.16 -11.67 -12.75
C GLN A 16 -0.92 -10.38 -11.96
N TRP A 17 -0.28 -10.47 -10.79
CA TRP A 17 -0.10 -9.32 -9.92
C TRP A 17 0.89 -8.32 -10.52
N LEU A 18 0.52 -7.05 -10.55
CA LEU A 18 1.42 -6.00 -11.01
C LEU A 18 2.60 -5.82 -10.05
N TYR A 19 2.40 -6.07 -8.76
CA TYR A 19 3.39 -5.94 -7.70
C TYR A 19 4.65 -6.74 -8.01
N TYR A 20 4.49 -7.91 -8.62
CA TYR A 20 5.59 -8.80 -8.99
C TYR A 20 5.81 -8.89 -10.52
N ALA A 21 5.14 -8.04 -11.32
CA ALA A 21 5.35 -8.06 -12.76
C ALA A 21 6.74 -7.49 -13.11
N PRO A 22 7.41 -8.00 -14.16
CA PRO A 22 8.77 -7.58 -14.53
C PRO A 22 8.94 -6.06 -14.69
N PHE A 23 7.93 -5.37 -15.22
CA PHE A 23 7.93 -3.91 -15.37
C PHE A 23 8.10 -3.18 -14.03
N PHE A 24 7.55 -3.73 -12.94
CA PHE A 24 7.64 -3.16 -11.60
C PHE A 24 8.77 -3.79 -10.76
N GLN A 25 9.60 -4.66 -11.35
CA GLN A 25 10.74 -5.34 -10.70
C GLN A 25 12.04 -5.08 -11.46
N SER A 26 12.41 -3.80 -11.60
CA SER A 26 13.67 -3.40 -12.23
C SER A 26 14.66 -2.86 -11.19
N GLU A 27 15.94 -2.78 -11.57
CA GLU A 27 17.00 -2.19 -10.72
C GLU A 27 16.81 -0.69 -10.48
N ARG A 28 15.93 -0.03 -11.24
CA ARG A 28 15.60 1.40 -11.07
C ARG A 28 14.78 1.69 -9.82
N TRP A 29 14.31 0.66 -9.12
CA TRP A 29 13.50 0.83 -7.92
C TRP A 29 14.35 1.02 -6.67
N ASP A 30 14.09 2.11 -5.97
CA ASP A 30 14.68 2.36 -4.67
C ASP A 30 13.97 1.54 -3.59
N LEU A 31 14.73 0.72 -2.86
CA LEU A 31 14.24 0.05 -1.67
C LEU A 31 14.05 1.06 -0.53
N ARG A 32 12.83 1.15 0.01
CA ARG A 32 12.46 2.04 1.13
C ARG A 32 12.00 1.27 2.37
N ALA A 33 12.01 -0.07 2.32
CA ALA A 33 11.62 -0.91 3.43
C ALA A 33 12.58 -0.72 4.62
N HIS A 34 12.02 -0.37 5.78
CA HIS A 34 12.80 -0.21 7.01
C HIS A 34 13.24 -1.55 7.63
N LYS A 35 14.34 -1.55 8.39
CA LYS A 35 14.88 -2.76 9.06
C LYS A 35 13.92 -3.43 10.06
N GLY A 36 12.95 -2.67 10.59
CA GLY A 36 11.90 -3.18 11.49
C GLY A 36 10.75 -3.90 10.78
N PHE A 37 10.75 -3.96 9.44
CA PHE A 37 9.62 -4.41 8.63
C PHE A 37 9.06 -5.76 9.06
N LYS A 38 9.92 -6.78 9.22
CA LYS A 38 9.50 -8.12 9.64
C LYS A 38 8.76 -8.11 10.98
N LYS A 39 9.19 -7.27 11.93
CA LYS A 39 8.56 -7.16 13.25
C LYS A 39 7.13 -6.64 13.13
N TYR A 40 6.87 -5.65 12.29
CA TYR A 40 5.52 -5.11 12.10
C TYR A 40 4.62 -6.06 11.32
N LEU A 41 5.17 -6.73 10.30
CA LEU A 41 4.43 -7.72 9.52
C LEU A 41 4.04 -8.94 10.38
N ASN A 42 4.96 -9.45 11.20
CA ASN A 42 4.73 -10.59 12.10
C ASN A 42 3.66 -10.34 13.18
N LYS A 43 3.35 -9.07 13.50
CA LYS A 43 2.24 -8.74 14.39
C LYS A 43 0.87 -8.95 13.74
N SER A 44 0.83 -9.06 12.41
CA SER A 44 -0.41 -9.04 11.63
C SER A 44 -0.65 -10.35 10.88
N ILE A 45 0.41 -11.00 10.42
CA ILE A 45 0.35 -12.28 9.72
C ILE A 45 1.44 -13.24 10.20
N LYS A 46 1.20 -14.54 10.00
CA LYS A 46 2.18 -15.59 10.26
C LYS A 46 3.30 -15.50 9.23
N VAL A 47 4.53 -15.37 9.72
CA VAL A 47 5.75 -15.39 8.89
C VAL A 47 6.74 -16.44 9.39
N HIS A 48 7.56 -16.99 8.49
CA HIS A 48 8.67 -17.85 8.84
C HIS A 48 9.66 -17.11 9.75
N LYS A 49 9.99 -17.71 10.89
CA LYS A 49 10.91 -17.12 11.88
C LYS A 49 12.34 -17.03 11.35
N ASP A 50 12.76 -18.00 10.55
CA ASP A 50 14.15 -18.15 10.12
C ASP A 50 14.50 -17.34 8.87
N ILE A 51 13.50 -17.04 8.01
CA ILE A 51 13.70 -16.26 6.78
C ILE A 51 13.83 -14.78 7.14
N LYS A 52 14.99 -14.17 6.89
CA LYS A 52 15.23 -12.74 7.10
C LYS A 52 14.95 -11.96 5.80
N PRO A 53 14.41 -10.73 5.87
CA PRO A 53 14.30 -9.90 4.69
C PRO A 53 15.69 -9.54 4.16
N ASN A 54 15.90 -9.68 2.86
CA ASN A 54 17.11 -9.20 2.19
C ASN A 54 16.92 -7.72 1.83
N TYR A 55 17.84 -6.85 2.24
CA TYR A 55 17.76 -5.40 2.02
C TYR A 55 18.75 -4.88 0.96
N GLU A 56 19.36 -5.75 0.16
CA GLU A 56 20.33 -5.38 -0.89
C GLU A 56 19.67 -4.66 -2.07
N SER A 57 18.49 -5.13 -2.49
CA SER A 57 17.72 -4.55 -3.59
C SER A 57 16.23 -4.76 -3.39
N LEU A 58 15.39 -4.04 -4.14
CA LEU A 58 13.93 -4.25 -4.11
C LEU A 58 13.58 -5.71 -4.48
N ILE A 59 14.21 -6.24 -5.53
CA ILE A 59 13.93 -7.58 -6.05
C ILE A 59 14.28 -8.63 -4.98
N SER A 60 15.48 -8.54 -4.38
CA SER A 60 15.91 -9.44 -3.31
C SER A 60 14.99 -9.34 -2.09
N PHE A 61 14.55 -8.13 -1.74
CA PHE A 61 13.58 -7.90 -0.67
C PHE A 61 12.24 -8.57 -0.97
N GLU A 62 11.67 -8.35 -2.14
CA GLU A 62 10.38 -8.90 -2.55
C GLU A 62 10.40 -10.44 -2.63
N ASN A 63 11.50 -11.01 -3.11
CA ASN A 63 11.71 -12.47 -3.12
C ASN A 63 11.74 -13.03 -1.69
N SER A 64 12.51 -12.39 -0.79
CA SER A 64 12.56 -12.79 0.62
C SER A 64 11.20 -12.63 1.32
N LEU A 65 10.46 -11.57 1.02
CA LEU A 65 9.11 -11.31 1.53
C LEU A 65 8.12 -12.39 1.08
N ASN A 66 8.16 -12.73 -0.21
CA ASN A 66 7.34 -13.80 -0.76
C ASN A 66 7.61 -15.12 -0.03
N ASN A 67 8.87 -15.49 0.19
CA ASN A 67 9.19 -16.75 0.89
C ASN A 67 8.88 -16.69 2.40
N MET A 68 8.88 -15.50 2.99
CA MET A 68 8.67 -15.30 4.42
C MET A 68 7.19 -15.46 4.85
N ILE A 69 6.21 -15.10 4.01
CA ILE A 69 4.79 -15.16 4.39
C ILE A 69 4.28 -16.61 4.35
N LEU A 70 3.70 -17.10 5.45
CA LEU A 70 3.20 -18.48 5.57
C LEU A 70 1.80 -18.66 4.98
N ASP A 71 0.82 -17.90 5.46
CA ASP A 71 -0.56 -18.02 4.97
C ASP A 71 -0.82 -17.03 3.84
N LYS A 72 -0.88 -17.59 2.64
CA LYS A 72 -1.11 -16.83 1.41
C LYS A 72 -2.59 -16.59 1.10
N ARG A 73 -3.51 -17.21 1.84
CA ARG A 73 -4.95 -17.06 1.59
C ARG A 73 -5.49 -15.73 2.11
N GLU A 74 -4.78 -15.11 3.05
CA GLU A 74 -5.17 -13.84 3.67
C GLU A 74 -4.48 -12.61 3.05
N ILE A 75 -3.90 -12.76 1.85
CA ILE A 75 -3.22 -11.66 1.15
C ILE A 75 -3.81 -11.42 -0.23
N CYS A 76 -3.86 -10.15 -0.62
CA CYS A 76 -4.34 -9.71 -1.92
C CYS A 76 -3.50 -8.55 -2.46
N GLU A 77 -3.64 -8.27 -3.74
CA GLU A 77 -3.18 -7.04 -4.37
C GLU A 77 -4.37 -6.12 -4.67
N VAL A 78 -4.18 -4.82 -4.42
CA VAL A 78 -5.05 -3.74 -4.87
C VAL A 78 -4.34 -3.00 -6.00
N ILE A 79 -4.77 -3.26 -7.23
CA ILE A 79 -4.04 -2.82 -8.44
C ILE A 79 -4.39 -1.41 -8.86
N ARG A 80 -5.64 -1.03 -8.63
CA ARG A 80 -6.15 0.24 -9.12
C ARG A 80 -7.37 0.61 -8.31
N LEU A 81 -7.33 1.79 -7.68
CA LEU A 81 -8.50 2.46 -7.13
C LEU A 81 -8.71 3.74 -7.93
N THR A 82 -9.73 3.75 -8.78
CA THR A 82 -10.12 4.94 -9.54
C THR A 82 -11.42 5.50 -9.01
N THR A 83 -11.51 6.82 -9.02
CA THR A 83 -12.73 7.57 -8.70
C THR A 83 -13.11 8.46 -9.87
N CYS A 84 -14.38 8.52 -10.19
CA CYS A 84 -14.92 9.40 -11.22
C CYS A 84 -15.87 10.42 -10.57
N GLY A 85 -15.77 11.68 -10.95
CA GLY A 85 -16.62 12.75 -10.44
C GLY A 85 -16.01 14.13 -10.65
N ALA A 86 -16.77 15.17 -10.29
CA ALA A 86 -16.26 16.53 -10.34
C ALA A 86 -15.03 16.69 -9.45
N SER A 87 -14.03 17.43 -9.91
CA SER A 87 -12.72 17.58 -9.28
C SER A 87 -12.80 17.97 -7.79
N HIS A 88 -13.79 18.79 -7.44
CA HIS A 88 -14.03 19.24 -6.06
C HIS A 88 -14.52 18.15 -5.09
N LYS A 89 -15.04 17.02 -5.58
CA LYS A 89 -15.50 15.87 -4.77
C LYS A 89 -14.58 14.66 -4.85
N GLN A 90 -13.57 14.68 -5.72
CA GLN A 90 -12.75 13.51 -6.03
C GLN A 90 -12.05 12.95 -4.77
N LEU A 91 -11.48 13.82 -3.94
CA LEU A 91 -10.83 13.40 -2.69
C LEU A 91 -11.81 12.80 -1.68
N PHE A 92 -13.04 13.32 -1.61
CA PHE A 92 -14.09 12.76 -0.75
C PHE A 92 -14.55 11.39 -1.23
N ILE A 93 -14.71 11.22 -2.54
CA ILE A 93 -15.05 9.93 -3.14
C ILE A 93 -13.91 8.93 -2.89
N LEU A 94 -12.64 9.36 -3.02
CA LEU A 94 -11.48 8.52 -2.73
C LEU A 94 -11.45 8.07 -1.27
N TYR A 95 -11.68 8.99 -0.32
CA TYR A 95 -11.82 8.68 1.10
C TYR A 95 -12.89 7.60 1.34
N LEU A 96 -14.09 7.78 0.79
CA LEU A 96 -15.18 6.81 0.95
C LEU A 96 -14.86 5.46 0.29
N ALA A 97 -14.23 5.49 -0.88
CA ALA A 97 -13.88 4.29 -1.63
C ALA A 97 -12.80 3.48 -0.90
N GLN A 98 -11.73 4.12 -0.41
CA GLN A 98 -10.70 3.46 0.40
C GLN A 98 -11.28 2.90 1.71
N LYS A 99 -12.11 3.68 2.41
CA LYS A 99 -12.80 3.23 3.62
C LYS A 99 -13.66 2.01 3.35
N LYS A 100 -14.49 2.04 2.30
CA LYS A 100 -15.37 0.92 1.95
C LYS A 100 -14.59 -0.30 1.48
N LEU A 101 -13.55 -0.10 0.67
CA LEU A 101 -12.68 -1.18 0.21
C LEU A 101 -12.01 -1.88 1.39
N THR A 102 -11.44 -1.11 2.32
CA THR A 102 -10.77 -1.65 3.51
C THR A 102 -11.74 -2.46 4.36
N GLN A 103 -12.97 -1.98 4.56
CA GLN A 103 -14.03 -2.72 5.25
C GLN A 103 -14.37 -4.05 4.57
N LEU A 104 -14.44 -4.06 3.23
CA LEU A 104 -14.72 -5.28 2.47
C LEU A 104 -13.59 -6.30 2.56
N LEU A 105 -12.34 -5.84 2.49
CA LEU A 105 -11.16 -6.69 2.67
C LEU A 105 -11.11 -7.27 4.08
N ALA A 106 -11.38 -6.46 5.11
CA ALA A 106 -11.45 -6.90 6.50
C ALA A 106 -12.54 -7.97 6.71
N ARG A 107 -13.73 -7.77 6.14
CA ARG A 107 -14.85 -8.74 6.18
C ARG A 107 -14.53 -10.05 5.47
N ARG A 108 -13.67 -10.03 4.46
CA ARG A 108 -13.17 -11.24 3.79
C ARG A 108 -11.96 -11.87 4.47
N ASN A 109 -11.61 -11.43 5.69
CA ASN A 109 -10.44 -11.90 6.43
C ASN A 109 -9.11 -11.69 5.68
N MET A 110 -9.02 -10.68 4.81
CA MET A 110 -7.73 -10.28 4.29
C MET A 110 -6.95 -9.59 5.40
N SER A 111 -5.73 -10.07 5.63
CA SER A 111 -4.83 -9.53 6.64
C SER A 111 -3.93 -8.45 6.06
N VAL A 112 -3.51 -8.61 4.80
CA VAL A 112 -2.55 -7.72 4.15
C VAL A 112 -2.92 -7.46 2.70
N ALA A 113 -2.79 -6.20 2.26
CA ALA A 113 -2.93 -5.81 0.86
C ALA A 113 -1.65 -5.20 0.31
N PHE A 114 -1.19 -5.72 -0.82
CA PHE A 114 -0.11 -5.16 -1.63
C PHE A 114 -0.68 -4.06 -2.53
N ILE A 115 0.04 -2.95 -2.65
CA ILE A 115 -0.42 -1.76 -3.36
C ILE A 115 0.72 -1.22 -4.22
N ILE A 116 0.40 -0.89 -5.48
CA ILE A 116 1.19 0.00 -6.34
C ILE A 116 0.34 1.25 -6.60
N THR A 117 0.91 2.45 -6.43
CA THR A 117 0.19 3.70 -6.71
C THR A 117 1.14 4.82 -7.13
N GLU A 118 0.70 5.66 -8.06
CA GLU A 118 1.34 6.94 -8.42
C GLU A 118 0.74 8.12 -7.63
N GLN A 119 -0.24 7.85 -6.75
CA GLN A 119 -0.93 8.90 -5.99
C GLN A 119 -0.16 9.26 -4.72
N ALA A 120 0.76 10.23 -4.81
CA ALA A 120 1.58 10.68 -3.68
C ALA A 120 0.74 11.05 -2.44
N MET A 121 -0.40 11.72 -2.61
CA MET A 121 -1.28 12.10 -1.48
C MET A 121 -1.85 10.90 -0.71
N GLU A 122 -2.12 9.78 -1.41
CA GLU A 122 -2.57 8.54 -0.78
C GLU A 122 -1.44 7.91 0.05
N VAL A 123 -0.21 7.96 -0.46
CA VAL A 123 0.98 7.49 0.26
C VAL A 123 1.24 8.35 1.50
N SER A 124 1.17 9.68 1.38
CA SER A 124 1.28 10.61 2.51
C SER A 124 0.25 10.31 3.60
N PHE A 125 -1.00 10.08 3.19
CA PHE A 125 -2.06 9.67 4.11
C PHE A 125 -1.70 8.39 4.85
N TYR A 126 -1.35 7.31 4.13
CA TYR A 126 -1.03 6.04 4.76
C TYR A 126 0.19 6.10 5.69
N GLN A 127 1.24 6.82 5.29
CA GLN A 127 2.42 7.03 6.13
C GLN A 127 2.08 7.78 7.42
N SER A 128 1.15 8.72 7.38
CA SER A 128 0.68 9.48 8.55
C SER A 128 -0.09 8.63 9.59
N LEU A 129 -0.49 7.41 9.23
CA LEU A 129 -1.21 6.49 10.13
C LEU A 129 -0.27 5.63 10.96
N GLY A 130 1.02 5.55 10.59
CA GLY A 130 2.04 4.80 11.32
C GLY A 130 2.60 3.61 10.55
N LYS A 131 3.85 3.27 10.88
CA LYS A 131 4.63 2.20 10.23
C LYS A 131 4.09 0.79 10.49
N ASP A 132 3.15 0.64 11.42
CA ASP A 132 2.52 -0.63 11.74
C ASP A 132 1.19 -0.83 11.00
N ILE A 133 0.76 0.15 10.19
CA ILE A 133 -0.46 0.15 9.36
C ILE A 133 -0.10 0.13 7.89
N PHE A 134 0.85 0.96 7.47
CA PHE A 134 1.36 0.96 6.11
C PHE A 134 2.88 0.83 6.10
N LEU A 135 3.35 -0.18 5.38
CA LEU A 135 4.75 -0.49 5.19
C LEU A 135 5.15 -0.06 3.79
N LEU A 136 5.84 1.07 3.67
CA LEU A 136 6.46 1.46 2.40
C LEU A 136 7.57 0.46 2.07
N VAL A 137 7.57 -0.05 0.83
CA VAL A 137 8.53 -1.05 0.36
C VAL A 137 9.50 -0.45 -0.64
N GLY A 138 9.01 0.27 -1.64
CA GLY A 138 9.88 0.87 -2.65
C GLY A 138 9.24 2.02 -3.39
N GLN A 139 10.04 2.72 -4.18
CA GLN A 139 9.59 3.80 -5.04
C GLN A 139 10.43 3.85 -6.32
N CYS A 140 9.88 4.37 -7.41
CA CYS A 140 10.58 4.53 -8.68
C CYS A 140 9.89 5.59 -9.55
N ASP A 141 10.66 6.44 -10.23
CA ASP A 141 10.15 7.19 -11.39
C ASP A 141 10.23 6.29 -12.63
N LEU A 142 9.12 5.62 -12.96
CA LEU A 142 9.10 4.59 -14.00
C LEU A 142 9.28 5.12 -15.42
N LYS A 143 9.04 6.42 -15.64
CA LYS A 143 8.98 7.03 -16.98
C LYS A 143 9.87 8.26 -17.11
N ASP A 144 10.70 8.56 -16.11
CA ASP A 144 11.49 9.79 -16.05
C ASP A 144 10.61 11.04 -16.21
N THR A 145 9.40 10.98 -15.64
CA THR A 145 8.39 12.05 -15.76
C THR A 145 8.33 12.96 -14.54
N GLY A 146 9.11 12.66 -13.50
CA GLY A 146 9.03 13.27 -12.17
C GLY A 146 7.91 12.68 -11.31
N ASN A 147 7.07 11.77 -11.83
CA ASN A 147 6.00 11.13 -11.08
C ASN A 147 6.48 9.83 -10.44
N ILE A 148 6.56 9.81 -9.11
CA ILE A 148 7.00 8.65 -8.37
C ILE A 148 5.87 7.62 -8.26
N THR A 149 6.16 6.39 -8.69
CA THR A 149 5.36 5.22 -8.38
C THR A 149 5.85 4.58 -7.09
N TYR A 150 4.93 4.27 -6.18
CA TYR A 150 5.23 3.69 -4.88
C TYR A 150 4.71 2.26 -4.79
N LYS A 151 5.47 1.44 -4.07
CA LYS A 151 5.08 0.10 -3.63
C LYS A 151 4.95 0.08 -2.12
N GLY A 152 3.84 -0.46 -1.64
CA GLY A 152 3.64 -0.60 -0.21
C GLY A 152 2.67 -1.71 0.16
N ILE A 153 2.59 -1.93 1.46
CA ILE A 153 1.81 -3.01 2.05
C ILE A 153 0.96 -2.45 3.18
N SER A 154 -0.35 -2.61 3.06
CA SER A 154 -1.33 -2.19 4.05
C SER A 154 -1.74 -3.34 4.95
N ILE A 155 -1.75 -3.09 6.26
CA ILE A 155 -2.27 -3.99 7.28
C ILE A 155 -3.77 -3.73 7.44
N ILE A 156 -4.59 -4.59 6.84
CA ILE A 156 -6.02 -4.33 6.60
C ILE A 156 -6.80 -4.11 7.89
N LYS A 157 -6.66 -4.98 8.89
CA LYS A 157 -7.41 -4.86 10.16
C LYS A 157 -7.14 -3.53 10.86
N LYS A 158 -5.88 -3.07 10.87
CA LYS A 158 -5.51 -1.81 11.51
C LYS A 158 -5.97 -0.62 10.70
N LEU A 159 -5.86 -0.70 9.38
CA LEU A 159 -6.34 0.33 8.48
C LEU A 159 -7.87 0.51 8.60
N ASP A 160 -8.62 -0.58 8.75
CA ASP A 160 -10.07 -0.55 8.98
C ASP A 160 -10.42 0.18 10.28
N ILE A 161 -9.71 -0.15 11.37
CA ILE A 161 -9.85 0.54 12.66
C ILE A 161 -9.58 2.05 12.52
N GLN A 162 -8.53 2.45 11.78
CA GLN A 162 -8.27 3.86 11.53
C GLN A 162 -9.41 4.51 10.76
N PHE A 163 -9.84 3.92 9.64
CA PHE A 163 -10.95 4.46 8.85
C PHE A 163 -12.28 4.52 9.61
N SER A 164 -12.50 3.64 10.58
CA SER A 164 -13.71 3.66 11.43
C SER A 164 -13.80 4.93 12.29
N LYS A 165 -12.65 5.48 12.70
CA LYS A 165 -12.55 6.67 13.56
C LYS A 165 -12.26 7.96 12.78
N LEU A 166 -11.69 7.83 11.59
CA LEU A 166 -11.23 8.95 10.78
C LEU A 166 -12.39 9.70 10.12
N THR A 167 -12.44 11.02 10.32
CA THR A 167 -13.36 11.90 9.56
C THR A 167 -12.76 12.29 8.21
N TYR A 168 -13.59 12.78 7.28
CA TYR A 168 -13.07 13.31 6.01
C TYR A 168 -12.14 14.52 6.20
N SER A 169 -12.38 15.36 7.21
CA SER A 169 -11.52 16.51 7.51
C SER A 169 -10.12 16.06 7.91
N ASP A 170 -10.02 15.05 8.77
CA ASP A 170 -8.74 14.47 9.20
C ASP A 170 -8.01 13.79 8.05
N TYR A 171 -8.75 13.03 7.23
CA TYR A 171 -8.23 12.41 6.02
C TYR A 171 -7.60 13.46 5.09
N LYS A 172 -8.33 14.53 4.79
CA LYS A 172 -7.85 15.63 3.94
C LYS A 172 -6.57 16.24 4.51
N LYS A 173 -6.53 16.56 5.80
CA LYS A 173 -5.31 17.11 6.44
C LYS A 173 -4.12 16.17 6.27
N LYS A 174 -4.31 14.87 6.51
CA LYS A 174 -3.26 13.85 6.39
C LYS A 174 -2.78 13.61 4.95
N CYS A 175 -3.64 13.77 3.95
CA CYS A 175 -3.23 13.72 2.54
C CYS A 175 -2.27 14.85 2.15
N PHE A 176 -2.37 16.01 2.81
CA PHE A 176 -1.60 17.21 2.47
C PHE A 176 -0.50 17.56 3.48
N SER A 177 -0.42 16.88 4.62
CA SER A 177 0.49 17.22 5.71
C SER A 177 1.99 17.05 5.41
N GLN A 178 2.36 16.37 4.32
CA GLN A 178 3.78 16.23 3.93
C GLN A 178 4.29 17.38 3.04
N LYS A 179 3.40 18.21 2.47
CA LYS A 179 3.85 19.33 1.61
C LYS A 179 4.52 20.46 2.38
N ASP A 180 4.36 20.55 3.69
CA ASP A 180 4.92 21.62 4.51
C ASP A 180 6.33 21.31 5.05
N SER A 181 6.86 20.11 4.83
CA SER A 181 8.17 19.68 5.35
C SER A 181 9.31 19.75 4.32
N GLU A 182 9.00 19.99 3.04
CA GLU A 182 9.98 20.12 1.95
C GLU A 182 10.22 21.58 1.53
N ALA A 183 9.65 22.55 2.26
CA ALA A 183 9.86 23.99 2.03
C ALA A 183 10.93 24.63 2.94
N ILE A 184 11.61 23.83 3.77
CA ILE A 184 12.72 24.27 4.62
C ILE A 184 13.83 23.22 4.57
N SER A 185 14.57 23.19 3.45
CA SER A 185 15.90 22.60 3.34
C SER A 185 16.68 23.32 2.26
#